data_AF-A0A3Q9J6T3-F1
#
_entry.id   AF-A0A3Q9J6T3-F1
#
_cell.length_a   1.000
_cell.length_b   1.000
_cell.length_c   1.000
_cell.angle_alpha   90.00
_cell.angle_beta   90.00
_cell.angle_gamma   90.00
#
_symmetry.space_group_name_H-M   'P 1'
#
loop_
_entity.id
_entity.type
_entity.pdbx_description
1 polymer ?
#
loop_
_entity_poly.entity_id
_entity_poly.type
_entity_poly.pdbx_seq_one_letter_code
_entity_poly.pdbx_strand_id
1 'polypeptide(L)'
;MSDQRPQYGELATPEEQRRAAGLPPIDEPVIASAAAASPPPAVPGAVAASSPSNGSPAKRAYPLDRFATIAMLAYGLINVVVTGLSYLDLPSVMNQTMKIIGIEGEFTNFASARTWGTIAAILLAVGWSVTAALSIRRLRRGRVTWWVPIVGAIVTMGVVSVCIAVPMMGDPAFIAHLEQMTRP
;
A
#
# COMPACT_ATOMS: atom_id res chain seq x y z
N MET A 1 72.15 -8.49 -28.37
CA MET A 1 70.77 -7.97 -28.47
C MET A 1 70.09 -8.80 -29.55
N SER A 2 69.07 -9.62 -29.33
CA SER A 2 68.25 -9.95 -28.16
C SER A 2 67.66 -11.34 -28.43
N ASP A 3 67.85 -12.27 -27.49
CA ASP A 3 67.18 -13.57 -27.47
C ASP A 3 65.71 -13.33 -27.11
N GLN A 4 64.85 -13.18 -28.12
CA GLN A 4 63.43 -12.91 -27.90
C GLN A 4 62.65 -14.20 -28.11
N ARG A 5 62.48 -14.96 -27.01
CA ARG A 5 61.60 -16.13 -27.00
C ARG A 5 60.18 -15.70 -27.36
N PRO A 6 59.49 -16.44 -28.25
CA PRO A 6 58.11 -16.15 -28.60
C PRO A 6 57.23 -16.19 -27.33
N GLN A 7 56.44 -15.14 -27.11
CA GLN A 7 55.54 -15.07 -25.96
C GLN A 7 54.31 -15.95 -26.19
N TYR A 8 53.73 -16.39 -25.07
CA TYR A 8 52.67 -17.39 -24.98
C TYR A 8 51.50 -17.10 -25.95
N GLY A 9 51.25 -18.02 -26.91
CA GLY A 9 50.16 -17.91 -27.89
C GLY A 9 50.58 -18.04 -29.35
N GLU A 10 51.86 -18.00 -29.68
CA GLU A 10 52.32 -18.00 -31.09
C GLU A 10 52.24 -19.34 -31.83
N LEU A 11 51.89 -20.45 -31.16
CA LEU A 11 51.80 -21.79 -31.78
C LEU A 11 50.44 -22.47 -31.65
N ALA A 12 49.48 -21.87 -30.95
CA ALA A 12 48.14 -22.45 -30.88
C ALA A 12 47.25 -21.74 -31.90
N THR A 13 46.73 -22.49 -32.87
CA THR A 13 45.82 -21.90 -33.84
C THR A 13 44.56 -21.37 -33.13
N PRO A 14 43.91 -20.31 -33.63
CA PRO A 14 42.72 -19.74 -33.01
C PRO A 14 41.59 -20.76 -32.79
N GLU A 15 41.55 -21.82 -33.60
CA GLU A 15 40.59 -22.91 -33.49
C GLU A 15 40.88 -23.85 -32.31
N GLU A 16 42.15 -24.14 -32.04
CA GLU A 16 42.57 -25.00 -30.91
C GLU A 16 42.40 -24.28 -29.57
N GLN A 17 42.61 -22.96 -29.53
CA GLN A 17 42.29 -22.16 -28.35
C GLN A 17 40.79 -22.13 -28.04
N ARG A 18 39.92 -22.04 -29.07
CA ARG A 18 38.45 -22.14 -28.85
C ARG A 18 38.03 -23.51 -28.35
N ARG A 19 38.64 -24.58 -28.87
CA ARG A 19 38.37 -25.96 -28.38
C ARG A 19 38.81 -26.12 -26.93
N ALA A 20 39.96 -25.58 -26.54
CA ALA A 20 40.40 -25.58 -25.15
C ALA A 20 39.49 -24.72 -24.24
N ALA A 21 38.90 -23.65 -24.79
CA ALA A 21 37.93 -22.79 -24.11
C ALA A 21 36.48 -23.31 -24.12
N GLY A 22 36.22 -24.47 -24.74
CA GLY A 22 34.89 -25.09 -24.78
C GLY A 22 33.85 -24.34 -25.64
N LEU A 23 34.28 -23.51 -26.59
CA LEU A 23 33.39 -22.76 -27.49
C LEU A 23 32.96 -23.60 -28.72
N PRO A 24 31.71 -23.45 -29.21
CA PRO A 24 31.24 -24.16 -30.40
C PRO A 24 31.95 -23.71 -31.70
N PRO A 25 32.10 -24.60 -32.71
CA PRO A 25 32.74 -24.26 -33.99
C PRO A 25 31.95 -23.22 -34.78
N ILE A 26 32.65 -22.37 -35.54
CA ILE A 26 32.02 -21.40 -36.44
C ILE A 26 31.99 -22.01 -37.84
N ASP A 27 30.79 -22.35 -38.32
CA ASP A 27 30.52 -22.52 -39.75
C ASP A 27 30.01 -21.17 -40.29
N GLU A 28 30.74 -20.56 -41.21
CA GLU A 28 30.33 -19.39 -41.98
C GLU A 28 30.40 -19.72 -43.48
N PRO A 29 29.70 -19.04 -44.41
CA PRO A 29 28.82 -17.87 -44.23
C PRO A 29 27.54 -17.84 -45.13
N VAL A 30 26.43 -17.20 -44.71
CA VAL A 30 25.52 -16.48 -45.64
C VAL A 30 24.90 -15.23 -44.98
N ILE A 31 25.52 -14.09 -45.28
CA ILE A 31 24.96 -12.76 -45.63
C ILE A 31 23.77 -12.22 -44.80
N ALA A 32 24.07 -11.45 -43.75
CA ALA A 32 23.23 -10.31 -43.35
C ALA A 32 23.91 -9.02 -43.84
N SER A 33 23.16 -8.21 -44.58
CA SER A 33 23.55 -6.92 -45.18
C SER A 33 24.60 -6.14 -44.37
N ALA A 34 25.81 -6.08 -44.91
CA ALA A 34 26.93 -5.32 -44.39
C ALA A 34 26.73 -3.81 -44.62
N ALA A 35 26.38 -3.07 -43.58
CA ALA A 35 26.75 -1.68 -43.44
C ALA A 35 27.81 -1.60 -42.33
N ALA A 36 28.95 -1.03 -42.69
CA ALA A 36 30.24 -1.13 -42.04
C ALA A 36 30.31 -0.61 -40.58
N ALA A 37 31.32 -1.15 -39.90
CA ALA A 37 32.04 -0.65 -38.72
C ALA A 37 31.70 -1.34 -37.39
N SER A 38 32.35 -2.48 -37.15
CA SER A 38 32.44 -3.11 -35.83
C SER A 38 33.48 -2.42 -34.94
N PRO A 39 33.24 -2.34 -33.62
CA PRO A 39 34.14 -1.76 -32.62
C PRO A 39 35.24 -2.76 -32.18
N PRO A 40 36.38 -2.29 -31.63
CA PRO A 40 37.34 -3.15 -30.93
C PRO A 40 36.96 -3.34 -29.44
N PRO A 41 37.09 -4.55 -28.85
CA PRO A 41 37.01 -4.73 -27.41
C PRO A 41 38.38 -4.90 -26.73
N ALA A 42 38.62 -4.00 -25.77
CA ALA A 42 39.15 -4.16 -24.41
C ALA A 42 40.57 -4.67 -24.12
N VAL A 43 41.27 -3.93 -23.23
CA VAL A 43 42.04 -4.40 -22.05
C VAL A 43 42.32 -3.20 -21.12
N PRO A 44 42.67 -3.35 -19.82
CA PRO A 44 42.42 -4.43 -18.85
C PRO A 44 41.91 -3.90 -17.48
N GLY A 45 41.10 -4.68 -16.75
CA GLY A 45 40.77 -4.31 -15.36
C GLY A 45 39.72 -5.16 -14.67
N ALA A 46 40.21 -6.07 -13.84
CA ALA A 46 39.66 -6.42 -12.52
C ALA A 46 38.31 -7.18 -12.41
N VAL A 47 38.35 -8.08 -11.43
CA VAL A 47 37.29 -8.73 -10.65
C VAL A 47 36.38 -9.77 -11.32
N ALA A 48 36.45 -10.98 -10.74
CA ALA A 48 35.53 -12.09 -10.95
C ALA A 48 34.07 -11.63 -10.82
N ALA A 49 33.27 -11.85 -11.87
CA ALA A 49 31.83 -11.62 -11.85
C ALA A 49 31.11 -12.97 -11.86
N SER A 50 30.75 -13.42 -10.67
CA SER A 50 29.74 -14.47 -10.43
C SER A 50 28.49 -14.13 -11.24
N SER A 51 28.07 -15.00 -12.16
CA SER A 51 26.80 -14.82 -12.87
C SER A 51 25.63 -15.04 -11.90
N PRO A 52 24.72 -14.07 -11.66
CA PRO A 52 23.47 -14.32 -10.96
C PRO A 52 22.36 -14.46 -12.00
N SER A 53 22.16 -15.66 -12.55
CA SER A 53 21.05 -15.92 -13.48
C SER A 53 20.30 -17.20 -13.12
N ASN A 54 19.61 -17.13 -11.97
CA ASN A 54 18.20 -17.50 -11.82
C ASN A 54 17.76 -17.25 -10.37
N GLY A 55 17.90 -16.00 -9.93
CA GLY A 55 17.11 -15.52 -8.82
C GLY A 55 15.67 -15.43 -9.29
N SER A 56 14.79 -16.36 -8.84
CA SER A 56 13.37 -16.03 -8.69
C SER A 56 13.31 -14.61 -8.12
N PRO A 57 12.51 -13.67 -8.69
CA PRO A 57 12.53 -12.29 -8.25
C PRO A 57 12.33 -12.30 -6.74
N ALA A 58 13.40 -12.05 -5.99
CA ALA A 58 13.39 -12.09 -4.55
C ALA A 58 12.35 -11.06 -4.17
N LYS A 59 11.18 -11.56 -3.76
CA LYS A 59 9.94 -10.80 -3.55
C LYS A 59 10.34 -9.58 -2.74
N ARG A 60 10.49 -8.42 -3.40
CA ARG A 60 11.17 -7.25 -2.83
C ARG A 60 10.50 -6.99 -1.50
N ALA A 61 11.19 -7.33 -0.41
CA ALA A 61 10.59 -7.24 0.90
C ALA A 61 10.42 -5.75 1.14
N TYR A 62 9.19 -5.28 1.28
CA TYR A 62 8.89 -3.91 1.69
C TYR A 62 8.63 -3.94 3.20
N PRO A 63 9.66 -4.11 4.07
CA PRO A 63 9.45 -4.21 5.51
C PRO A 63 8.76 -2.97 6.07
N LEU A 64 9.06 -1.79 5.49
CA LEU A 64 8.42 -0.52 5.83
C LEU A 64 6.91 -0.53 5.55
N ASP A 65 6.46 -1.08 4.41
CA ASP A 65 5.03 -1.18 4.08
C ASP A 65 4.30 -2.12 5.05
N ARG A 66 4.96 -3.19 5.51
CA ARG A 66 4.39 -4.08 6.54
C ARG A 66 4.23 -3.37 7.87
N PHE A 67 5.28 -2.70 8.34
CA PHE A 67 5.24 -1.97 9.60
C PHE A 67 4.18 -0.87 9.57
N ALA A 68 4.13 -0.07 8.49
CA ALA A 68 3.12 0.97 8.31
C ALA A 68 1.69 0.41 8.32
N THR A 69 1.45 -0.70 7.62
CA THR A 69 0.12 -1.35 7.62
C THR A 69 -0.28 -1.84 9.01
N ILE A 70 0.64 -2.50 9.74
CA ILE A 70 0.36 -3.00 11.11
C ILE A 70 0.10 -1.83 12.06
N ALA A 71 0.94 -0.79 12.03
CA ALA A 71 0.79 0.39 12.86
C ALA A 71 -0.54 1.09 12.59
N MET A 72 -0.92 1.24 11.31
CA MET A 72 -2.18 1.88 10.94
C MET A 72 -3.41 1.04 11.31
N LEU A 73 -3.33 -0.30 11.21
CA LEU A 73 -4.39 -1.19 11.69
C LEU A 73 -4.54 -1.13 13.22
N ALA A 74 -3.43 -1.12 13.96
CA ALA A 74 -3.44 -1.01 15.42
C ALA A 74 -3.99 0.34 15.87
N TYR A 75 -3.52 1.43 15.28
CA TYR A 75 -4.05 2.77 15.53
C TYR A 75 -5.55 2.84 15.18
N GLY A 76 -5.93 2.33 14.00
CA GLY A 76 -7.31 2.28 13.56
C GLY A 76 -8.19 1.46 14.51
N LEU A 77 -7.67 0.36 15.08
CA LEU A 77 -8.40 -0.45 16.05
C LEU A 77 -8.68 0.33 17.32
N ILE A 78 -7.66 0.99 17.87
CA ILE A 78 -7.81 1.81 19.08
C ILE A 78 -8.86 2.90 18.83
N ASN A 79 -8.76 3.60 17.69
CA ASN A 79 -9.73 4.61 17.32
C ASN A 79 -11.16 4.03 17.21
N VAL A 80 -11.32 2.89 16.54
CA VAL A 80 -12.62 2.22 16.37
C VAL A 80 -13.23 1.80 17.71
N VAL A 81 -12.41 1.29 18.64
CA VAL A 81 -12.89 0.92 19.97
C VAL A 81 -13.34 2.15 20.74
N VAL A 82 -12.51 3.19 20.81
CA VAL A 82 -12.84 4.43 21.53
C VAL A 82 -14.08 5.08 20.94
N THR A 83 -14.10 5.29 19.62
CA THR A 83 -15.24 5.90 18.91
C THR A 83 -16.49 5.03 18.98
N GLY A 84 -16.36 3.72 18.85
CA GLY A 84 -17.47 2.78 18.95
C GLY A 84 -18.13 2.83 20.34
N LEU A 85 -17.34 2.92 21.41
CA LEU A 85 -17.87 3.13 22.76
C LEU A 85 -18.57 4.48 22.88
N SER A 86 -18.04 5.55 22.30
CA SER A 86 -18.72 6.85 22.26
C SER A 86 -20.06 6.80 21.54
N TYR A 87 -20.22 5.98 20.49
CA TYR A 87 -21.50 5.82 19.80
C TYR A 87 -22.54 5.05 20.60
N LEU A 88 -22.13 4.24 21.58
CA LEU A 88 -23.08 3.63 22.53
C LEU A 88 -23.66 4.67 23.50
N ASP A 89 -22.95 5.79 23.72
CA ASP A 89 -23.41 6.98 24.43
C ASP A 89 -23.65 8.15 23.46
N LEU A 90 -24.39 7.87 22.37
CA LEU A 90 -24.66 8.85 21.33
C LEU A 90 -25.30 10.16 21.85
N PRO A 91 -26.21 10.17 22.85
CA PRO A 91 -26.75 11.42 23.39
C PRO A 91 -25.69 12.41 23.89
N SER A 92 -24.65 11.91 24.58
CA SER A 92 -23.53 12.74 25.04
C SER A 92 -22.76 13.35 23.86
N VAL A 93 -22.51 12.56 22.82
CA VAL A 93 -21.86 13.01 21.57
C VAL A 93 -22.71 14.07 20.86
N MET A 94 -24.03 13.90 20.80
CA MET A 94 -24.95 14.86 20.18
C MET A 94 -25.01 16.17 20.96
N ASN A 95 -25.09 16.10 22.29
CA ASN A 95 -25.02 17.28 23.17
C ASN A 95 -23.71 18.06 22.98
N GLN A 96 -22.58 17.36 22.89
CA GLN A 96 -21.30 18.02 22.62
C GLN A 96 -21.29 18.67 21.23
N THR A 97 -21.87 18.01 20.23
CA THR A 97 -21.98 18.53 18.86
C THR A 97 -22.85 19.78 18.82
N MET A 98 -24.03 19.74 19.45
CA MET A 98 -24.94 20.89 19.60
C MET A 98 -24.24 22.10 20.24
N LYS A 99 -23.46 21.88 21.30
CA LYS A 99 -22.65 22.94 21.93
C LYS A 99 -21.60 23.53 20.99
N ILE A 100 -20.91 22.68 20.21
CA ILE A 100 -19.89 23.13 19.24
C ILE A 100 -20.52 24.00 18.14
N ILE A 101 -21.74 23.67 17.70
CA ILE A 101 -22.45 24.41 16.66
C ILE A 101 -23.34 25.55 17.20
N GLY A 102 -23.30 25.82 18.50
CA GLY A 102 -23.98 26.96 19.13
C GLY A 102 -25.46 26.77 19.44
N ILE A 103 -25.96 25.54 19.50
CA ILE A 103 -27.33 25.23 19.90
C ILE A 103 -27.39 25.22 21.43
N GLU A 104 -28.20 26.11 22.01
CA GLU A 104 -28.37 26.26 23.47
C GLU A 104 -29.21 25.15 24.11
N GLY A 105 -29.86 24.29 23.30
CA GLY A 105 -30.66 23.16 23.74
C GLY A 105 -29.86 21.86 23.93
N GLU A 106 -30.44 20.94 24.69
CA GLU A 106 -29.95 19.56 24.78
C GLU A 106 -30.64 18.66 23.76
N PHE A 107 -29.92 17.63 23.32
CA PHE A 107 -30.43 16.57 22.48
C PHE A 107 -31.54 15.81 23.22
N THR A 108 -32.69 15.64 22.57
CA THR A 108 -33.90 15.09 23.20
C THR A 108 -34.33 13.74 22.63
N ASN A 109 -33.84 13.38 21.43
CA ASN A 109 -34.25 12.14 20.74
C ASN A 109 -33.46 10.89 21.19
N PHE A 110 -33.52 10.58 22.49
CA PHE A 110 -32.72 9.51 23.12
C PHE A 110 -32.97 8.11 22.55
N ALA A 111 -34.23 7.78 22.23
CA ALA A 111 -34.60 6.47 21.70
C ALA A 111 -33.98 6.24 20.30
N SER A 112 -34.05 7.24 19.43
CA SER A 112 -33.40 7.18 18.12
C SER A 112 -31.88 7.14 18.27
N ALA A 113 -31.32 7.94 19.17
CA ALA A 113 -29.89 7.94 19.41
C ALA A 113 -29.34 6.59 19.87
N ARG A 114 -30.05 5.89 20.76
CA ARG A 114 -29.64 4.55 21.21
C ARG A 114 -29.64 3.54 20.05
N THR A 115 -30.68 3.58 19.22
CA THR A 115 -30.84 2.66 18.09
C THR A 115 -29.78 2.92 17.02
N TRP A 116 -29.67 4.16 16.56
CA TRP A 116 -28.73 4.56 15.52
C TRP A 116 -27.27 4.53 15.98
N GLY A 117 -27.00 4.87 17.24
CA GLY A 117 -25.68 4.74 17.85
C GLY A 117 -25.19 3.29 17.90
N THR A 118 -26.09 2.35 18.26
CA THR A 118 -25.79 0.91 18.23
C THR A 118 -25.50 0.42 16.80
N ILE A 119 -26.34 0.83 15.83
CA ILE A 119 -26.12 0.49 14.42
C ILE A 119 -24.78 1.05 13.93
N ALA A 120 -24.46 2.30 14.25
CA ALA A 120 -23.20 2.94 13.91
C ALA A 120 -21.99 2.20 14.50
N ALA A 121 -22.07 1.80 15.78
CA ALA A 121 -21.01 1.02 16.44
C ALA A 121 -20.80 -0.35 15.75
N ILE A 122 -21.88 -1.04 15.38
CA ILE A 122 -21.81 -2.33 14.66
C ILE A 122 -21.16 -2.13 13.29
N LEU A 123 -21.61 -1.13 12.51
CA LEU A 123 -21.05 -0.83 11.19
C LEU A 123 -19.58 -0.46 11.26
N LEU A 124 -19.18 0.30 12.29
CA LEU A 124 -17.79 0.65 12.53
C LEU A 124 -16.94 -0.59 12.81
N ALA A 125 -17.42 -1.50 13.68
CA ALA A 125 -16.73 -2.75 14.00
C ALA A 125 -16.61 -3.68 12.78
N VAL A 126 -17.69 -3.82 12.00
CA VAL A 126 -17.71 -4.63 10.78
C VAL A 126 -16.81 -4.03 9.71
N GLY A 127 -16.90 -2.72 9.47
CA GLY A 127 -16.10 -2.01 8.48
C GLY A 127 -14.60 -2.11 8.78
N TRP A 128 -14.22 -1.95 10.05
CA TRP A 128 -12.83 -2.16 10.47
C TRP A 128 -12.40 -3.62 10.29
N SER A 129 -13.23 -4.59 10.67
CA SER A 129 -12.91 -6.03 10.55
C SER A 129 -12.70 -6.45 9.08
N VAL A 130 -13.55 -5.98 8.18
CA VAL A 130 -13.40 -6.22 6.73
C VAL A 130 -12.12 -5.57 6.22
N THR A 131 -11.85 -4.33 6.61
CA THR A 131 -10.64 -3.59 6.22
C THR A 131 -9.37 -4.30 6.70
N ALA A 132 -9.36 -4.77 7.95
CA ALA A 132 -8.27 -5.54 8.53
C ALA A 132 -8.07 -6.87 7.80
N ALA A 133 -9.14 -7.63 7.55
CA ALA A 133 -9.09 -8.90 6.83
C ALA A 133 -8.53 -8.73 5.40
N LEU A 134 -8.97 -7.72 4.67
CA LEU A 134 -8.46 -7.40 3.33
C LEU A 134 -6.99 -6.98 3.35
N SER A 135 -6.61 -6.16 4.33
CA SER A 135 -5.22 -5.71 4.52
C SER A 135 -4.30 -6.90 4.82
N ILE A 136 -4.67 -7.77 5.76
CA ILE A 136 -3.90 -8.98 6.10
C ILE A 136 -3.82 -9.93 4.90
N ARG A 137 -4.92 -10.14 4.17
CA ARG A 137 -4.93 -11.01 2.98
C ARG A 137 -4.00 -10.51 1.87
N ARG A 138 -3.93 -9.19 1.65
CA ARG A 138 -2.99 -8.59 0.68
C ARG A 138 -1.54 -8.64 1.16
N LEU A 139 -1.30 -8.42 2.44
CA LEU A 139 0.02 -8.52 3.05
C LEU A 139 0.62 -9.92 2.88
N ARG A 140 -0.19 -10.97 3.11
CA ARG A 140 0.19 -12.37 2.88
C ARG A 140 0.52 -12.67 1.41
N ARG A 141 -0.11 -11.96 0.47
CA ARG A 141 0.20 -12.06 -0.98
C ARG A 141 1.44 -11.26 -1.37
N GLY A 142 1.97 -10.39 -0.49
CA GLY A 142 3.16 -9.58 -0.71
C GLY A 142 2.93 -8.42 -1.68
N ARG A 143 1.71 -7.87 -1.72
CA ARG A 143 1.40 -6.63 -2.45
C ARG A 143 1.48 -5.44 -1.50
N VAL A 144 1.68 -4.24 -2.06
CA VAL A 144 1.67 -2.98 -1.31
C VAL A 144 0.29 -2.73 -0.71
N THR A 145 0.22 -2.43 0.59
CA THR A 145 -1.05 -2.47 1.35
C THR A 145 -1.42 -1.19 2.09
N TRP A 146 -0.51 -0.22 2.20
CA TRP A 146 -0.72 0.96 3.04
C TRP A 146 -1.98 1.79 2.73
N TRP A 147 -2.48 1.81 1.50
CA TRP A 147 -3.68 2.59 1.16
C TRP A 147 -4.99 1.92 1.58
N VAL A 148 -4.99 0.59 1.77
CA VAL A 148 -6.21 -0.18 2.03
C VAL A 148 -6.89 0.23 3.34
N PRO A 149 -6.16 0.38 4.47
CA PRO A 149 -6.79 0.85 5.71
C PRO A 149 -7.36 2.26 5.60
N ILE A 150 -6.71 3.16 4.85
CA ILE A 150 -7.20 4.53 4.64
C ILE A 150 -8.54 4.51 3.89
N VAL A 151 -8.59 3.84 2.74
CA VAL A 151 -9.82 3.78 1.93
C VAL A 151 -10.95 3.08 2.70
N GLY A 152 -10.64 1.99 3.40
CA GLY A 152 -11.60 1.30 4.26
C GLY A 152 -12.16 2.20 5.35
N ALA A 153 -11.30 2.99 6.00
CA ALA A 153 -11.71 3.96 7.01
C ALA A 153 -12.60 5.06 6.42
N ILE A 154 -12.24 5.65 5.27
CA ILE A 154 -13.03 6.68 4.60
C ILE A 154 -14.43 6.18 4.28
N VAL A 155 -14.54 5.00 3.65
CA VAL A 155 -15.83 4.40 3.29
C VAL A 155 -16.67 4.12 4.53
N THR A 156 -16.07 3.52 5.57
CA THR A 156 -16.77 3.19 6.81
C THR A 156 -17.27 4.45 7.52
N MET A 157 -16.43 5.49 7.60
CA MET A 157 -16.80 6.77 8.23
C MET A 157 -17.90 7.49 7.46
N GLY A 158 -17.90 7.41 6.13
CA GLY A 158 -19.00 7.94 5.32
C GLY A 158 -20.33 7.28 5.66
N VAL A 159 -20.36 5.95 5.78
CA VAL A 159 -21.57 5.20 6.17
C VAL A 159 -22.01 5.54 7.59
N VAL A 160 -21.07 5.54 8.54
CA VAL A 160 -21.33 5.88 9.95
C VAL A 160 -21.87 7.31 10.10
N SER A 161 -21.34 8.26 9.31
CA SER A 161 -21.80 9.65 9.34
C SER A 161 -23.29 9.77 9.02
N VAL A 162 -23.81 8.98 8.08
CA VAL A 162 -25.24 8.93 7.77
C VAL A 162 -26.04 8.44 8.98
N CYS A 163 -25.57 7.41 9.68
CA CYS A 163 -26.24 6.89 10.87
C CYS A 163 -26.34 7.93 12.00
N ILE A 164 -25.37 8.83 12.11
CA ILE A 164 -25.36 9.89 13.13
C ILE A 164 -26.23 11.08 12.69
N ALA A 165 -26.24 11.41 11.40
CA ALA A 165 -27.01 12.54 10.88
C ALA A 165 -28.53 12.34 11.02
N VAL A 166 -29.03 11.12 10.80
CA VAL A 166 -30.47 10.80 10.87
C VAL A 166 -31.11 11.18 12.22
N PRO A 167 -30.62 10.73 13.39
CA PRO A 167 -31.23 11.10 14.67
C PRO A 167 -31.10 12.59 15.00
N MET A 168 -30.03 13.26 14.55
CA MET A 168 -29.85 14.70 14.75
C MET A 168 -30.88 15.52 13.95
N MET A 169 -31.10 15.15 12.68
CA MET A 169 -32.07 15.83 11.81
C MET A 169 -33.52 15.60 12.27
N GLY A 170 -33.78 14.50 12.97
CA GLY A 170 -35.07 14.20 13.59
C GLY A 170 -35.20 14.71 15.03
N ASP A 171 -34.24 15.49 15.55
CA ASP A 171 -34.30 16.01 16.92
C ASP A 171 -35.10 17.32 17.00
N PRO A 172 -36.12 17.39 17.89
CA PRO A 172 -36.92 18.61 18.07
C PRO A 172 -36.12 19.88 18.42
N ALA A 173 -35.07 19.78 19.24
CA ALA A 173 -34.27 20.95 19.63
C ALA A 173 -33.45 21.48 18.44
N PHE A 174 -32.94 20.57 17.60
CA PHE A 174 -32.29 20.94 16.35
C PHE A 174 -33.26 21.64 15.39
N ILE A 175 -34.47 21.10 15.20
CA ILE A 175 -35.50 21.69 14.32
C ILE A 175 -35.92 23.08 14.81
N ALA A 176 -36.16 23.24 16.12
CA ALA A 176 -36.54 24.51 16.71
C ALA A 176 -35.48 25.61 16.49
N HIS A 177 -34.19 25.25 16.55
CA HIS A 177 -33.10 26.17 16.27
C HIS A 177 -33.07 26.62 14.80
N LEU A 178 -33.31 25.71 13.85
CA LEU A 178 -33.40 26.06 12.42
C LEU A 178 -34.57 27.01 12.14
N GLU A 179 -35.71 26.80 12.80
CA GLU A 179 -36.86 27.71 12.70
C GLU A 179 -36.54 29.10 13.23
N GLN A 180 -35.81 29.22 14.35
CA GLN A 180 -35.39 30.51 14.87
C GLN A 180 -34.47 31.27 13.90
N MET A 181 -33.52 30.59 13.26
CA MET A 181 -32.63 31.21 12.27
C MET A 181 -33.35 31.67 11.00
N THR A 182 -34.50 31.06 10.67
CA THR A 182 -35.26 31.36 9.45
C THR A 182 -36.35 32.42 9.67
N ARG A 183 -36.65 32.78 10.93
CA ARG A 183 -37.58 33.86 11.25
C ARG A 183 -36.90 35.22 10.97
N PRO A 184 -37.51 36.10 10.15
CA PRO A 184 -36.96 37.41 9.81
C PRO A 184 -36.93 38.38 10.99
#